data_AF-A0A2D8RRR0-F1
#
_entry.id   AF-A0A2D8RRR0-F1
#
_cell.length_a   1.000
_cell.length_b   1.000
_cell.length_c   1.000
_cell.angle_alpha   90.00
_cell.angle_beta   90.00
_cell.angle_gamma   90.00
#
_symmetry.space_group_name_H-M   'P 1'
#
loop_
_entity.id
_entity.type
_entity.pdbx_description
1 polymer ?
#
loop_
_entity_poly.entity_id
_entity_poly.type
_entity_poly.pdbx_seq_one_letter_code
_entity_poly.pdbx_strand_id
1 'polypeptide(L)'
;MENNRPLWHLEQAIYKCDHASIGAFLFAMWGLPENIVRATAWHHEPTGFATNEFCYITLLHFASCAAHVKFEVPFCYGDELIPEVAEKVGLPLDYVKELD
;
A
#
# COMPACT_ATOMS: atom_id res chain seq x y z
N MET A 1 -6.06 -18.85 13.03
CA MET A 1 -5.61 -18.57 11.64
C MET A 1 -4.11 -18.41 11.72
N GLU A 2 -3.37 -19.32 11.09
CA GLU A 2 -2.11 -19.86 11.62
C GLU A 2 -0.84 -19.28 11.01
N ASN A 3 -0.92 -18.25 10.17
CA ASN A 3 0.26 -17.70 9.49
C ASN A 3 0.17 -16.18 9.42
N ASN A 4 1.28 -15.51 9.71
CA ASN A 4 1.49 -14.06 9.68
C ASN A 4 1.34 -13.44 8.26
N ARG A 5 0.35 -13.88 7.47
CA ARG A 5 0.20 -13.54 6.05
C ARG A 5 -0.82 -12.41 5.87
N PRO A 6 -0.53 -11.41 5.02
CA PRO A 6 -1.42 -10.29 4.83
C PRO A 6 -2.71 -10.71 4.15
N LEU A 7 -3.78 -9.98 4.48
CA LEU A 7 -5.14 -10.32 4.07
C LEU A 7 -5.26 -10.44 2.54
N TRP A 8 -4.58 -9.55 1.80
CA TRP A 8 -4.60 -9.56 0.34
C TRP A 8 -4.03 -10.87 -0.26
N HIS A 9 -3.06 -11.54 0.39
CA HIS A 9 -2.63 -12.88 -0.05
C HIS A 9 -3.73 -13.93 0.12
N LEU A 10 -4.54 -13.84 1.18
CA LEU A 10 -5.68 -14.74 1.39
C LEU A 10 -6.77 -14.48 0.35
N GLU A 11 -7.03 -13.21 0.04
CA GLU A 11 -7.95 -12.80 -1.02
C GLU A 11 -7.52 -13.39 -2.36
N GLN A 12 -6.25 -13.22 -2.75
CA GLN A 12 -5.71 -13.81 -3.99
C GLN A 12 -5.84 -15.34 -4.02
N ALA A 13 -5.59 -16.02 -2.90
CA ALA A 13 -5.68 -17.48 -2.84
C ALA A 13 -7.11 -17.99 -3.10
N ILE A 14 -8.11 -17.34 -2.50
CA ILE A 14 -9.53 -17.74 -2.52
C ILE A 14 -10.24 -17.23 -3.77
N TYR A 15 -10.09 -15.94 -4.08
CA TYR A 15 -10.86 -15.21 -5.10
C TYR A 15 -10.10 -14.95 -6.40
N LYS A 16 -8.79 -15.26 -6.45
CA LYS A 16 -7.90 -14.96 -7.60
C LYS A 16 -7.75 -13.47 -7.90
N CYS A 17 -8.09 -12.63 -6.94
CA CYS A 17 -7.91 -11.18 -6.92
C CYS A 17 -7.84 -10.72 -5.45
N ASP A 18 -7.39 -9.49 -5.25
CA ASP A 18 -7.35 -8.81 -3.95
C ASP A 18 -8.13 -7.49 -4.00
N HIS A 19 -8.33 -6.87 -2.85
CA HIS A 19 -9.04 -5.60 -2.77
C HIS A 19 -8.31 -4.46 -3.50
N ALA A 20 -6.97 -4.50 -3.58
CA ALA A 20 -6.17 -3.51 -4.30
C ALA A 20 -6.48 -3.52 -5.80
N SER A 21 -6.49 -4.70 -6.43
CA SER A 21 -6.82 -4.91 -7.84
C SER A 21 -8.28 -4.60 -8.16
N ILE A 22 -9.22 -4.98 -7.29
CA ILE A 22 -10.64 -4.60 -7.43
C ILE A 22 -10.82 -3.08 -7.33
N GLY A 23 -10.19 -2.43 -6.34
CA GLY A 23 -10.25 -0.98 -6.17
C GLY A 23 -9.68 -0.22 -7.37
N ALA A 24 -8.53 -0.66 -7.87
CA ALA A 24 -7.93 -0.10 -9.08
C ALA A 24 -8.82 -0.27 -10.32
N PHE A 25 -9.44 -1.44 -10.49
CA PHE A 25 -10.38 -1.70 -11.57
C PHE A 25 -11.58 -0.74 -11.51
N LEU A 26 -12.17 -0.54 -10.32
CA LEU A 26 -13.27 0.42 -10.14
C LEU A 26 -12.82 1.85 -10.44
N PHE A 27 -11.64 2.26 -9.97
CA PHE A 27 -11.10 3.59 -10.24
C PHE A 27 -10.86 3.84 -11.73
N ALA A 28 -10.34 2.85 -12.45
CA ALA A 28 -10.21 2.92 -13.90
C ALA A 28 -11.57 3.04 -14.59
N MET A 29 -12.56 2.26 -14.17
CA MET A 29 -13.93 2.31 -14.70
C MET A 29 -14.61 3.67 -14.45
N TRP A 30 -14.26 4.33 -13.35
CA TRP A 30 -14.75 5.69 -13.04
C TRP A 30 -13.97 6.80 -13.76
N GLY A 31 -12.94 6.47 -14.53
CA GLY A 31 -12.15 7.44 -15.28
C GLY A 31 -11.16 8.23 -14.43
N LEU A 32 -10.70 7.67 -13.30
CA LEU A 32 -9.66 8.31 -12.49
C LEU A 32 -8.30 8.28 -13.22
N PRO A 33 -7.43 9.28 -12.96
CA PRO A 33 -6.07 9.32 -13.48
C PRO A 33 -5.26 8.03 -13.24
N GLU A 34 -4.43 7.66 -14.23
CA GLU A 34 -3.63 6.42 -14.21
C GLU A 34 -2.71 6.32 -12.98
N ASN A 35 -2.16 7.44 -12.50
CA ASN A 35 -1.33 7.45 -11.31
C ASN A 35 -2.08 7.01 -10.05
N ILE A 36 -3.36 7.37 -9.91
CA ILE A 36 -4.22 6.92 -8.80
C ILE A 36 -4.53 5.43 -8.98
N VAL A 37 -4.94 5.02 -10.17
CA VAL A 37 -5.25 3.62 -10.48
C VAL A 37 -4.05 2.70 -10.18
N ARG A 38 -2.86 3.07 -10.64
CA ARG A 38 -1.63 2.30 -10.41
C ARG A 38 -1.19 2.32 -8.95
N ALA A 39 -1.26 3.47 -8.29
CA ALA A 39 -0.97 3.55 -6.86
C ALA A 39 -1.84 2.56 -6.09
N THR A 40 -3.16 2.57 -6.33
CA THR A 40 -4.09 1.64 -5.68
C THR A 40 -3.80 0.18 -6.03
N ALA A 41 -3.49 -0.16 -7.27
CA ALA A 41 -3.22 -1.55 -7.66
C ALA A 41 -1.97 -2.14 -6.98
N TRP A 42 -0.94 -1.33 -6.75
CA TRP A 42 0.40 -1.81 -6.37
C TRP A 42 0.82 -1.39 -4.96
N HIS A 43 -0.08 -0.85 -4.13
CA HIS A 43 0.32 -0.33 -2.82
C HIS A 43 0.79 -1.40 -1.82
N HIS A 44 0.40 -2.67 -1.97
CA HIS A 44 0.94 -3.79 -1.19
C HIS A 44 2.28 -4.30 -1.72
N GLU A 45 2.51 -4.18 -3.04
CA GLU A 45 3.71 -4.67 -3.72
C GLU A 45 4.40 -3.53 -4.49
N PRO A 46 4.81 -2.44 -3.82
CA PRO A 46 5.37 -1.27 -4.47
C PRO A 46 6.65 -1.59 -5.24
N THR A 47 7.42 -2.60 -4.84
CA THR A 47 8.66 -3.04 -5.52
C THR A 47 8.41 -3.78 -6.83
N GLY A 48 7.22 -4.37 -7.02
CA GLY A 48 6.85 -5.06 -8.26
C GLY A 48 6.62 -4.12 -9.45
N PHE A 49 6.43 -2.83 -9.17
CA PHE A 49 6.10 -1.83 -10.20
C PHE A 49 6.89 -0.53 -10.08
N ALA A 50 7.26 -0.09 -8.87
CA ALA A 50 7.98 1.17 -8.71
C ALA A 50 9.34 1.10 -9.41
N THR A 51 9.64 2.14 -10.17
CA THR A 51 11.00 2.47 -10.59
C THR A 51 11.88 2.59 -9.33
N ASN A 52 13.21 2.64 -9.51
CA ASN A 52 14.14 2.88 -8.40
C ASN A 52 14.00 4.28 -7.75
N GLU A 53 12.90 4.99 -7.98
CA GLU A 53 12.67 6.39 -7.62
C GLU A 53 11.33 6.57 -6.89
N PHE A 54 11.17 7.75 -6.28
CA PHE A 54 9.92 8.21 -5.70
C PHE A 54 8.80 8.27 -6.75
N CYS A 55 7.64 7.70 -6.43
CA CYS A 55 6.44 7.80 -7.27
C CYS A 55 5.16 7.72 -6.42
N TYR A 56 4.01 7.82 -7.09
CA TYR A 56 2.69 7.74 -6.44
C TYR A 56 2.46 6.42 -5.70
N ILE A 57 3.08 5.32 -6.14
CA ILE A 57 2.97 4.01 -5.50
C ILE A 57 3.77 3.97 -4.20
N THR A 58 5.03 4.44 -4.22
CA THR A 58 5.86 4.51 -3.00
C THR A 58 5.24 5.46 -1.98
N LEU A 59 4.66 6.57 -2.44
CA LEU A 59 3.95 7.51 -1.57
C LEU A 59 2.71 6.88 -0.93
N LEU A 60 1.88 6.17 -1.71
CA LEU A 60 0.67 5.54 -1.16
C LEU A 60 0.98 4.39 -0.21
N HIS A 61 2.00 3.58 -0.50
CA HIS A 61 2.48 2.54 0.41
C HIS A 61 2.90 3.15 1.75
N PHE A 62 3.75 4.20 1.72
CA PHE A 62 4.14 4.92 2.92
C PHE A 62 2.93 5.49 3.66
N ALA A 63 2.02 6.17 2.95
CA ALA A 63 0.82 6.78 3.53
C ALA A 63 -0.11 5.75 4.20
N SER A 64 -0.25 4.56 3.62
CA SER A 64 -1.02 3.45 4.23
C SER A 64 -0.38 3.01 5.54
N CYS A 65 0.94 2.79 5.56
CA CYS A 65 1.64 2.38 6.77
C CYS A 65 1.66 3.47 7.84
N ALA A 66 1.85 4.71 7.42
CA ALA A 66 1.74 5.90 8.23
C ALA A 66 0.39 6.01 8.95
N ALA A 67 -0.71 5.75 8.26
CA ALA A 67 -2.05 5.78 8.86
C ALA A 67 -2.22 4.72 9.96
N HIS A 68 -1.74 3.49 9.74
CA HIS A 68 -1.75 2.43 10.77
C HIS A 68 -0.97 2.86 12.02
N VAL A 69 0.22 3.46 11.83
CA VAL A 69 1.03 3.99 12.93
C VAL A 69 0.33 5.13 13.67
N LYS A 70 -0.24 6.11 12.95
CA LYS A 70 -0.90 7.28 13.54
C LYS A 70 -2.14 6.90 14.36
N PHE A 71 -2.93 5.96 13.86
CA PHE A 71 -4.18 5.55 14.51
C PHE A 71 -4.03 4.34 15.43
N GLU A 72 -2.80 3.87 15.66
CA GLU A 72 -2.49 2.68 16.48
C GLU A 72 -3.28 1.43 16.04
N VAL A 73 -3.61 1.36 14.74
CA VAL A 73 -4.32 0.22 14.16
C VAL A 73 -3.26 -0.80 13.73
N PRO A 74 -3.33 -2.05 14.18
CA PRO A 74 -2.40 -3.06 13.71
C PRO A 74 -2.54 -3.21 12.20
N PHE A 75 -1.41 -3.33 11.52
CA PHE A 75 -1.41 -3.74 10.12
C PHE A 75 -2.25 -5.00 9.95
N CYS A 76 -3.00 -5.09 8.86
CA CYS A 76 -3.71 -6.31 8.49
C CYS A 76 -2.71 -7.43 8.19
N TYR A 77 -2.18 -8.04 9.25
CA TYR A 77 -1.33 -9.21 9.28
C TYR A 77 -0.14 -9.19 8.28
N GLY A 78 0.90 -8.38 8.49
CA GLY A 78 2.14 -8.46 7.69
C GLY A 78 2.22 -7.54 6.47
N ASP A 79 1.27 -6.61 6.33
CA ASP A 79 1.39 -5.42 5.46
C ASP A 79 2.31 -4.38 6.12
N GLU A 80 3.60 -4.66 6.21
CA GLU A 80 4.56 -3.76 6.87
C GLU A 80 5.20 -2.78 5.87
N LEU A 81 5.72 -1.66 6.39
CA LEU A 81 6.47 -0.72 5.57
C LEU A 81 7.71 -1.41 5.00
N ILE A 82 7.82 -1.45 3.68
CA ILE A 82 8.99 -1.98 2.98
C ILE A 82 10.16 -0.98 3.17
N PRO A 83 11.28 -1.39 3.78
CA PRO A 83 12.39 -0.49 4.09
C PRO A 83 12.92 0.28 2.88
N GLU A 84 13.04 -0.36 1.72
CA GLU A 84 13.49 0.26 0.47
C GLU A 84 12.52 1.34 -0.03
N VAL A 85 11.25 1.27 0.36
CA VAL A 85 10.25 2.29 0.01
C VAL A 85 10.34 3.47 0.97
N ALA A 86 10.61 3.21 2.25
CA ALA A 86 10.80 4.25 3.26
C ALA A 86 11.93 5.22 2.86
N GLU A 87 13.07 4.68 2.42
CA GLU A 87 14.21 5.47 1.96
C GLU A 87 13.85 6.38 0.77
N LYS A 88 13.04 5.90 -0.16
CA LYS A 88 12.64 6.64 -1.37
C LYS A 88 11.72 7.81 -1.08
N VAL A 89 10.86 7.69 -0.07
CA VAL A 89 9.96 8.78 0.35
C VAL A 89 10.71 9.85 1.14
N GLY A 90 11.79 9.47 1.83
CA GLY A 90 12.63 10.41 2.57
C GLY A 90 11.94 11.03 3.79
N LEU A 91 10.83 10.44 4.25
CA LEU A 91 10.08 10.86 5.43
C LEU A 91 10.11 9.75 6.50
N PRO A 92 10.44 10.06 7.75
CA PRO A 92 10.35 9.07 8.83
C PRO A 92 8.88 8.78 9.17
N LEU A 93 8.55 7.55 9.57
CA LEU A 93 7.19 7.21 10.01
C LEU A 93 6.70 8.07 11.19
N ASP A 94 7.62 8.46 12.08
CA ASP A 94 7.28 9.31 13.22
C ASP A 94 6.81 10.72 12.81
N TYR A 95 7.14 11.18 11.60
CA TYR A 95 6.63 12.44 11.04
C TYR A 95 5.10 12.46 11.02
N VAL A 96 4.46 11.31 10.86
CA VAL A 96 3.00 11.20 10.72
C VAL A 96 2.30 11.41 12.05
N LYS A 97 2.97 11.10 13.18
CA LYS A 97 2.46 11.39 14.52
C LYS A 97 2.40 12.89 14.82
N GLU A 98 3.15 13.69 14.07
CA GLU A 98 3.22 15.15 14.20
C GLU A 98 2.21 15.87 13.29
N LEU A 99 1.58 15.16 12.34
CA LEU A 99 0.55 15.71 11.47
C LEU A 99 -0.79 15.68 12.20
N ASP A 100 -1.45 16.82 12.37
CA ASP A 100 -2.82 16.93 12.91
C ASP A 100 -3.86 16.29 12.00
#